data_AF-A0A8S3YWZ1-F1
#
_entry.id   AF-A0A8S3YWZ1-F1
#
_cell.length_a   1.000
_cell.length_b   1.000
_cell.length_c   1.000
_cell.angle_alpha   90.00
_cell.angle_beta   90.00
_cell.angle_gamma   90.00
#
_symmetry.space_group_name_H-M   'P 1'
#
loop_
_entity.id
_entity.type
_entity.pdbx_description
1 polymer ?
#
loop_
_entity_poly.entity_id
_entity_poly.type
_entity_poly.pdbx_seq_one_letter_code
_entity_poly.pdbx_strand_id
1 'polypeptide(L)'
;MPLTGHDGIDRQDGGALRSRKTTNISTEYDLSMKCLNDYGHDKNQCELYFQNYRYCRKFWSVIKSERKKEGIEPVLPPPEEREDVKKKYLPHLKDV
;
A
#
# COMPACT_ATOMS: atom_id res chain seq x y z
N MET A 1 19.20 41.45 25.30
CA MET A 1 20.04 40.28 25.63
C MET A 1 19.10 39.08 25.82
N PRO A 2 19.49 37.89 25.37
CA PRO A 2 18.69 37.06 24.47
C PRO A 2 17.60 36.22 25.16
N LEU A 3 16.52 36.00 24.41
CA LEU A 3 15.49 34.98 24.63
C LEU A 3 16.03 33.64 24.12
N THR A 4 16.11 32.62 24.98
CA THR A 4 16.40 31.24 24.54
C THR A 4 15.75 30.21 25.46
N GLY A 5 15.14 29.19 24.87
CA GLY A 5 14.68 27.96 25.53
C GLY A 5 13.26 27.56 25.10
N HIS A 6 13.03 27.29 23.81
CA HIS A 6 12.94 25.92 23.23
C HIS A 6 11.81 25.11 23.87
N ASP A 7 10.61 25.21 23.30
CA ASP A 7 10.10 24.36 22.21
C ASP A 7 9.21 23.26 22.81
N GLY A 8 7.94 23.65 22.98
CA GLY A 8 6.86 22.70 23.13
C GLY A 8 6.47 22.21 21.74
N ILE A 9 6.84 20.97 21.43
CA ILE A 9 6.17 20.17 20.41
C ILE A 9 5.98 18.77 21.01
N ASP A 10 4.96 18.66 21.85
CA ASP A 10 4.33 17.38 22.13
C ASP A 10 3.70 16.91 20.81
N ARG A 11 4.46 16.12 20.04
CA ARG A 11 3.99 15.50 18.81
C ARG A 11 3.01 14.39 19.19
N GLN A 12 1.79 14.80 19.52
CA GLN A 12 0.61 13.94 19.48
C GLN A 12 0.45 13.44 18.04
N ASP A 13 1.08 12.31 17.72
CA ASP A 13 0.63 11.47 16.61
C ASP A 13 -0.64 10.75 17.07
N GLY A 14 -1.73 11.53 17.11
CA GLY A 14 -3.09 11.03 17.06
C GLY A 14 -3.35 10.41 15.69
N GLY A 15 -2.81 9.22 15.46
CA GLY A 15 -3.02 8.40 14.28
C GLY A 15 -3.84 7.17 14.63
N ALA A 16 -5.17 7.31 14.57
CA ALA A 16 -6.14 6.26 14.77
C ALA A 16 -5.76 4.91 14.13
N LEU A 17 -6.02 3.83 14.89
CA LEU A 17 -6.12 2.43 14.46
C LEU A 17 -6.32 2.28 12.95
N ARG A 18 -5.26 1.95 12.21
CA ARG A 18 -5.44 1.22 10.96
C ARG A 18 -5.44 -0.25 11.30
N SER A 19 -6.62 -0.74 11.66
CA SER A 19 -6.94 -2.17 11.74
C SER A 19 -6.17 -2.92 10.69
N ARG A 20 -5.47 -3.95 11.14
CA ARG A 20 -4.62 -4.87 10.38
C ARG A 20 -5.45 -5.55 9.27
N LYS A 21 -5.86 -4.79 8.25
CA LYS A 21 -6.37 -5.33 7.00
C LYS A 21 -5.17 -6.04 6.41
N THR A 22 -5.19 -7.35 6.50
CA THR A 22 -4.25 -8.33 5.96
C THR A 22 -4.11 -8.24 4.43
N THR A 23 -4.39 -7.09 3.81
CA THR A 23 -4.21 -6.81 2.39
C THR A 23 -2.74 -6.51 2.11
N ASN A 24 -2.12 -7.30 1.23
CA ASN A 24 -0.74 -7.14 0.71
C ASN A 24 -0.41 -5.69 0.22
N ILE A 25 -1.43 -4.86 0.00
CA ILE A 25 -1.34 -3.42 -0.35
C ILE A 25 -0.72 -2.53 0.73
N SER A 26 -0.84 -2.89 2.01
CA SER A 26 -0.26 -2.07 3.08
C SER A 26 1.27 -2.11 3.06
N THR A 27 1.87 -3.22 2.63
CA THR A 27 3.32 -3.37 2.53
C THR A 27 3.90 -2.45 1.45
N GLU A 28 3.28 -2.39 0.27
CA GLU A 28 3.75 -1.51 -0.82
C GLU A 28 3.62 -0.02 -0.46
N TYR A 29 2.56 0.33 0.27
CA TYR A 29 2.37 1.69 0.79
C TYR A 29 3.45 2.05 1.81
N ASP A 30 3.72 1.14 2.76
CA ASP A 30 4.75 1.31 3.79
C ASP A 30 6.14 1.50 3.17
N LEU A 31 6.48 0.69 2.15
CA LEU A 31 7.72 0.82 1.39
C LEU A 31 7.83 2.17 0.67
N SER A 32 6.73 2.65 0.09
CA SER A 32 6.69 3.97 -0.56
C SER A 32 6.93 5.10 0.45
N MET A 33 6.32 5.01 1.64
CA MET A 33 6.51 5.99 2.72
C MET A 33 7.91 5.93 3.31
N LYS A 34 8.47 4.73 3.47
CA LYS A 34 9.86 4.54 3.92
C LYS A 34 10.84 5.15 2.93
N CYS A 35 10.63 4.93 1.63
CA CYS A 35 11.45 5.55 0.59
C CYS A 35 11.42 7.09 0.68
N LEU A 36 10.24 7.70 0.85
CA LEU A 36 10.18 9.16 1.05
C LEU A 36 10.94 9.62 2.29
N ASN A 37 10.89 8.85 3.38
CA ASN A 37 11.59 9.18 4.61
C ASN A 37 13.12 9.09 4.45
N ASP A 38 13.63 8.10 3.73
CA ASP A 38 15.06 7.91 3.48
C ASP A 38 15.65 8.94 2.49
N TYR A 39 14.89 9.33 1.46
CA TYR A 39 15.35 10.24 0.39
C TYR A 39 14.85 11.67 0.52
N GLY A 40 14.39 12.11 1.71
CA GLY A 40 14.00 13.50 1.92
C GLY A 40 12.78 13.96 1.09
N HIS A 41 11.82 13.07 0.86
CA HIS A 41 10.59 13.28 0.07
C HIS A 41 10.80 13.43 -1.45
N ASP A 42 11.95 13.00 -1.99
CA ASP A 42 12.16 12.93 -3.43
C ASP A 42 11.29 11.86 -4.11
N LYS A 43 10.16 12.30 -4.66
CA LYS A 43 9.17 11.43 -5.32
C LYS A 43 9.73 10.70 -6.53
N ASN A 44 10.68 11.30 -7.25
CA ASN A 44 11.29 10.69 -8.44
C ASN A 44 12.09 9.43 -8.09
N GLN A 45 12.81 9.45 -6.96
CA GLN A 45 13.57 8.29 -6.48
C GLN A 45 12.63 7.16 -6.04
N CYS A 46 11.44 7.52 -5.56
CA CYS A 46 10.44 6.59 -5.05
C CYS A 46 9.33 6.25 -6.06
N GLU A 47 9.42 6.73 -7.30
CA GLU A 47 8.39 6.57 -8.34
C GLU A 47 8.07 5.10 -8.58
N LEU A 48 9.09 4.22 -8.56
CA LEU A 48 8.90 2.77 -8.71
C LEU A 48 8.01 2.18 -7.61
N TYR A 49 8.19 2.61 -6.36
CA TYR A 49 7.36 2.15 -5.24
C TYR A 49 5.90 2.63 -5.40
N PHE A 50 5.70 3.86 -5.84
CA PHE A 50 4.36 4.38 -6.12
C PHE A 50 3.70 3.68 -7.30
N GLN A 51 4.45 3.36 -8.36
CA GLN A 51 3.95 2.60 -9.49
C GLN A 51 3.53 1.19 -9.05
N ASN A 52 4.38 0.49 -8.29
CA ASN A 52 4.03 -0.81 -7.71
C ASN A 52 2.78 -0.74 -6.84
N TYR A 53 2.64 0.28 -5.99
CA TYR A 53 1.43 0.48 -5.20
C TYR A 53 0.18 0.70 -6.07
N ARG A 54 0.28 1.53 -7.12
CA ARG A 54 -0.82 1.77 -8.07
C ARG A 54 -1.22 0.50 -8.82
N TYR A 55 -0.25 -0.26 -9.31
CA TYR A 55 -0.49 -1.53 -9.99
C TYR A 55 -1.11 -2.56 -9.07
N CYS A 56 -0.59 -2.70 -7.85
CA CYS A 56 -1.14 -3.58 -6.83
C CYS A 56 -2.60 -3.21 -6.52
N ARG A 57 -2.91 -1.92 -6.38
CA ARG A 57 -4.29 -1.44 -6.17
C ARG A 57 -5.21 -1.78 -7.34
N LYS A 58 -4.77 -1.53 -8.57
CA LYS A 58 -5.54 -1.81 -9.79
C LYS A 58 -5.79 -3.31 -9.94
N PHE A 59 -4.75 -4.12 -9.77
CA PHE A 59 -4.82 -5.58 -9.78
C PHE A 59 -5.87 -6.12 -8.81
N TRP A 60 -5.74 -5.79 -7.52
CA TRP A 60 -6.67 -6.27 -6.52
C TRP A 60 -8.09 -5.71 -6.70
N SER A 61 -8.24 -4.54 -7.32
CA SER A 61 -9.57 -4.02 -7.64
C SER A 61 -10.26 -4.88 -8.70
N VAL A 62 -9.54 -5.33 -9.72
CA VAL A 62 -10.08 -6.24 -10.75
C VAL A 62 -10.46 -7.58 -10.12
N ILE A 63 -9.56 -8.19 -9.36
CA ILE A 63 -9.82 -9.49 -8.69
C ILE A 63 -11.03 -9.40 -7.75
N LYS A 64 -11.15 -8.31 -6.97
CA LYS A 64 -12.31 -8.11 -6.10
C LYS A 64 -13.60 -8.00 -6.88
N SER A 65 -13.60 -7.31 -8.02
CA SER A 65 -14.78 -7.21 -8.90
C SER A 65 -15.15 -8.57 -9.50
N GLU A 66 -14.18 -9.35 -9.97
CA GLU A 66 -14.43 -10.68 -10.54
C GLU A 66 -14.95 -11.66 -9.48
N ARG A 67 -14.27 -11.77 -8.32
CA ARG A 67 -14.72 -12.64 -7.21
C ARG A 67 -16.11 -12.26 -6.70
N LYS A 68 -16.43 -10.95 -6.69
CA LYS A 68 -17.78 -10.47 -6.33
C LYS A 68 -18.84 -10.87 -7.34
N LYS A 69 -18.54 -10.87 -8.65
CA LYS A 69 -19.46 -11.36 -9.69
C LYS A 69 -19.69 -12.87 -9.56
N GLU A 70 -18.65 -13.61 -9.18
CA GLU A 70 -18.73 -15.05 -8.95
C GLU A 70 -19.39 -15.43 -7.61
N GLY A 71 -19.69 -14.45 -6.75
CA GLY A 71 -20.29 -14.70 -5.43
C GLY A 71 -19.32 -15.35 -4.43
N ILE A 72 -18.01 -15.23 -4.63
CA ILE A 72 -16.98 -15.85 -3.79
C ILE A 72 -16.66 -14.91 -2.62
N GLU A 73 -16.91 -15.37 -1.39
CA GLU A 73 -16.50 -14.70 -0.15
C GLU A 73 -15.38 -15.48 0.56
N PRO A 74 -14.32 -14.82 1.08
CA PRO A 74 -14.10 -13.38 1.12
C PRO A 74 -13.70 -12.78 -0.23
N VAL A 75 -14.23 -11.57 -0.51
CA VAL A 75 -13.99 -10.83 -1.78
C VAL A 75 -12.50 -10.58 -2.03
N LEU A 76 -11.71 -10.51 -0.95
CA LEU A 76 -10.26 -10.40 -1.03
C LEU A 76 -9.64 -11.76 -0.68
N PRO A 77 -8.80 -12.34 -1.55
CA PRO A 77 -8.22 -13.64 -1.29
C PRO A 77 -7.31 -13.66 -0.04
N PRO A 78 -7.34 -14.76 0.72
CA PRO A 78 -6.42 -15.02 1.84
C PRO A 78 -4.98 -15.10 1.33
N PRO A 79 -3.97 -14.87 2.19
CA PRO A 79 -2.57 -14.79 1.79
C PRO A 79 -2.06 -16.03 1.04
N GLU A 80 -2.52 -17.22 1.40
CA GLU A 80 -2.18 -18.48 0.73
C GLU A 80 -2.60 -18.48 -0.75
N GLU A 81 -3.83 -18.06 -1.05
CA GLU A 81 -4.36 -18.03 -2.42
C GLU A 81 -3.79 -16.87 -3.26
N ARG A 82 -3.14 -15.88 -2.64
CA ARG A 82 -2.66 -14.70 -3.40
C ARG A 82 -1.60 -15.07 -4.41
N GLU A 83 -0.76 -16.05 -4.10
CA GLU A 83 0.27 -16.50 -5.02
C GLU A 83 -0.34 -17.20 -6.24
N ASP A 84 -1.35 -18.03 -6.02
CA ASP A 84 -2.08 -18.71 -7.08
C ASP A 84 -2.90 -17.74 -7.93
N VAL A 85 -3.57 -16.77 -7.30
CA VAL A 85 -4.29 -15.69 -8.02
C VAL A 85 -3.30 -14.85 -8.83
N LYS A 86 -2.13 -14.50 -8.27
CA LYS A 86 -1.09 -13.80 -9.03
C LYS A 86 -0.67 -14.64 -10.24
N LYS A 87 -0.33 -15.92 -10.07
CA LYS A 87 0.07 -16.81 -11.19
C LYS A 87 -1.02 -16.98 -12.25
N LYS A 88 -2.29 -17.08 -11.83
CA LYS A 88 -3.43 -17.25 -12.72
C LYS A 88 -3.74 -15.99 -13.52
N TYR A 89 -3.65 -14.81 -12.91
CA TYR A 89 -4.08 -13.55 -13.53
C TYR A 89 -2.94 -12.70 -14.11
N LEU A 90 -1.68 -12.81 -13.64
CA LEU A 90 -0.52 -12.14 -14.23
C LEU A 90 -0.38 -12.34 -15.76
N PRO A 91 -0.51 -13.55 -16.32
CA PRO A 91 -0.30 -13.75 -17.76
C PRO A 91 -1.36 -13.03 -18.61
N HIS A 92 -2.54 -12.75 -18.04
CA HIS A 92 -3.63 -12.01 -18.69
C HIS A 92 -3.55 -10.50 -18.48
N LEU A 93 -2.60 -10.01 -17.68
CA LEU A 93 -2.40 -8.58 -17.35
C LEU A 93 -1.21 -7.96 -18.08
N LYS A 94 -0.70 -8.61 -19.14
CA LYS A 94 0.47 -8.17 -19.92
C LYS A 94 0.31 -6.81 -20.63
N ASP A 95 -0.83 -6.14 -20.48
CA ASP A 95 -1.17 -4.85 -21.10
C ASP A 95 -1.39 -3.73 -20.08
N VAL A 96 -0.53 -3.63 -19.05
CA VAL A 96 -0.47 -2.49 -18.12
C VAL A 96 0.89 -1.84 -18.15
#